data_AF-A0A7Y8M4H2-F1
#
_entry.id   AF-A0A7Y8M4H2-F1
#
_cell.length_a   1.000
_cell.length_b   1.000
_cell.length_c   1.000
_cell.angle_alpha   90.00
_cell.angle_beta   90.00
_cell.angle_gamma   90.00
#
_symmetry.space_group_name_H-M   'P 1'
#
loop_
_entity.id
_entity.type
_entity.pdbx_description
1 polymer ?
#
loop_
_entity_poly.entity_id
_entity_poly.type
_entity_poly.pdbx_seq_one_letter_code
_entity_poly.pdbx_strand_id
1 'polypeptide(L)'
;MKFQGHWIAIWLLVTNILVAQILFHDVSDSTGTKVQCDVHGSGFFDYDGDGWDDIFVVSNISVGPYADTTKGQAPPHTLLKNLGNGRFTNVARDAGVEGYYYVTPAKYRPSAQGLACGDYDNDGDLDLFIGMGNPSFQLCVYRNNGNNTFTDVSYYVGLDQYTFHGRCFT
;
A
#
# COMPACT_ATOMS: atom_id res chain seq x y z
N MET A 1 12.15 -42.71 -55.49
CA MET A 1 13.38 -42.54 -54.70
C MET A 1 14.23 -41.41 -55.27
N LYS A 2 14.31 -40.28 -54.56
CA LYS A 2 15.46 -39.35 -54.46
C LYS A 2 15.06 -38.23 -53.50
N PHE A 3 15.81 -38.08 -52.41
CA PHE A 3 15.65 -37.02 -51.42
C PHE A 3 16.19 -35.69 -51.97
N GLN A 4 15.49 -34.59 -51.71
CA GLN A 4 15.97 -33.22 -51.87
C GLN A 4 15.66 -32.50 -50.55
N GLY A 5 16.72 -32.22 -49.78
CA GLY A 5 16.63 -31.54 -48.49
C GLY A 5 16.43 -30.05 -48.66
N HIS A 6 15.50 -29.49 -47.90
CA HIS A 6 15.39 -28.05 -47.71
C HIS A 6 15.73 -27.73 -46.25
N TRP A 7 16.80 -26.95 -46.08
CA TRP A 7 17.14 -26.32 -44.81
C TRP A 7 16.21 -25.13 -44.60
N ILE A 8 15.51 -25.09 -43.45
CA ILE A 8 14.82 -23.88 -42.99
C ILE A 8 15.87 -23.00 -42.33
N ALA A 9 16.29 -21.94 -43.03
CA ALA A 9 16.98 -20.82 -42.39
C ALA A 9 15.92 -19.89 -41.80
N ILE A 10 15.76 -19.90 -40.48
CA ILE A 10 14.99 -18.90 -39.74
C ILE A 10 15.75 -17.58 -39.85
N TRP A 11 15.29 -16.70 -40.74
CA TRP A 11 15.58 -15.28 -40.70
C TRP A 11 14.49 -14.59 -39.87
N LEU A 12 14.68 -14.56 -38.55
CA LEU A 12 13.95 -13.62 -37.67
C LEU A 12 14.65 -12.26 -37.81
N LEU A 13 14.33 -11.55 -38.88
CA LEU A 13 14.80 -10.20 -39.13
C LEU A 13 13.98 -9.25 -38.25
N VAL A 14 14.67 -8.64 -37.31
CA VAL A 14 14.21 -7.61 -36.38
C VAL A 14 13.69 -6.41 -37.16
N THR A 15 12.38 -6.32 -37.40
CA THR A 15 11.72 -5.08 -37.81
C THR A 15 10.25 -5.10 -37.38
N ASN A 16 9.96 -4.84 -36.10
CA ASN A 16 8.63 -4.39 -35.63
C ASN A 16 8.70 -3.82 -34.19
N ILE A 17 9.68 -2.95 -33.92
CA ILE A 17 9.70 -2.12 -32.69
C ILE A 17 9.09 -0.72 -32.94
N LEU A 18 8.50 -0.48 -34.12
CA LEU A 18 7.95 0.83 -34.47
C LEU A 18 6.43 0.96 -34.32
N VAL A 19 5.80 0.23 -33.39
CA VAL A 19 4.52 0.65 -32.79
C VAL A 19 4.46 0.07 -31.37
N ALA A 20 4.99 0.78 -30.38
CA ALA A 20 4.63 0.51 -28.99
C ALA A 20 3.18 0.96 -28.80
N GLN A 21 2.22 0.10 -29.14
CA GLN A 21 0.84 0.28 -28.70
C GLN A 21 0.84 0.24 -27.17
N ILE A 22 0.25 1.24 -26.55
CA ILE A 22 0.05 1.28 -25.10
C ILE A 22 -0.87 0.10 -24.75
N LEU A 23 -0.34 -0.91 -24.05
CA LEU A 23 -1.09 -2.11 -23.61
C LEU A 23 -1.90 -1.88 -22.33
N PHE A 24 -1.72 -0.73 -21.66
CA PHE A 24 -2.32 -0.43 -20.37
C PHE A 24 -3.03 0.93 -20.39
N HIS A 25 -4.28 0.97 -19.97
CA HIS A 25 -5.02 2.22 -19.77
C HIS A 25 -5.04 2.55 -18.29
N ASP A 26 -4.64 3.77 -17.93
CA ASP A 26 -4.83 4.27 -16.57
C ASP A 26 -6.33 4.47 -16.30
N VAL A 27 -6.83 3.80 -15.26
CA VAL A 27 -8.23 3.86 -14.83
C VAL A 27 -8.35 4.36 -13.39
N SER A 28 -7.26 4.83 -12.77
CA SER A 28 -7.21 5.11 -11.33
C SER A 28 -8.25 6.13 -10.88
N ASP A 29 -8.54 7.13 -11.72
CA ASP A 29 -9.60 8.13 -11.47
C ASP A 29 -11.01 7.51 -11.56
N SER A 30 -11.26 6.61 -12.53
CA SER A 30 -12.59 6.03 -12.77
C SER A 30 -12.93 4.89 -11.81
N THR A 31 -11.92 4.21 -11.29
CA THR A 31 -12.06 3.14 -10.28
C THR A 31 -12.05 3.68 -8.85
N GLY A 32 -11.57 4.90 -8.63
CA GLY A 32 -11.39 5.47 -7.28
C GLY A 32 -10.12 5.00 -6.58
N THR A 33 -9.17 4.38 -7.30
CA THR A 33 -7.91 3.87 -6.73
C THR A 33 -6.76 4.88 -6.79
N LYS A 34 -7.02 6.11 -7.21
CA LYS A 34 -5.99 7.14 -7.30
C LYS A 34 -5.52 7.59 -5.92
N VAL A 35 -4.28 7.25 -5.59
CA VAL A 35 -3.58 7.69 -4.38
C VAL A 35 -2.59 8.81 -4.76
N GLN A 36 -2.58 9.91 -4.00
CA GLN A 36 -1.80 11.13 -4.32
C GLN A 36 -0.62 11.35 -3.35
N CYS A 37 0.17 10.32 -3.09
CA CYS A 37 1.35 10.41 -2.23
C CYS A 37 2.41 9.37 -2.59
N ASP A 38 3.58 9.49 -1.95
CA ASP A 38 4.69 8.57 -2.09
C ASP A 38 4.35 7.27 -1.33
N VAL A 39 4.05 6.21 -2.08
CA VAL A 39 3.56 4.92 -1.56
C VAL A 39 4.70 3.91 -1.48
N HIS A 40 4.79 3.20 -0.36
CA HIS A 40 5.92 2.31 -0.07
C HIS A 40 5.50 0.85 0.15
N GLY A 41 4.21 0.59 0.34
CA GLY A 41 3.67 -0.76 0.47
C GLY A 41 2.17 -0.79 0.30
N SER A 42 1.65 -1.96 -0.08
CA SER A 42 0.22 -2.22 -0.22
C SER A 42 -0.12 -3.64 0.19
N GLY A 43 -1.33 -3.85 0.68
CA GLY A 43 -1.85 -5.13 1.11
C GLY A 43 -3.28 -5.31 0.65
N PHE A 44 -3.64 -6.55 0.32
CA PHE A 44 -4.98 -6.95 -0.06
C PHE A 44 -5.55 -7.83 1.05
N PHE A 45 -6.73 -7.49 1.55
CA PHE A 45 -7.43 -8.25 2.58
C PHE A 45 -8.88 -7.75 2.68
N ASP A 46 -9.78 -8.64 3.09
CA ASP A 46 -11.17 -8.32 3.41
C ASP A 46 -11.22 -7.69 4.81
N TYR A 47 -11.32 -6.35 4.90
CA TYR A 47 -11.25 -5.67 6.21
C TYR A 47 -12.60 -5.62 6.94
N ASP A 48 -13.71 -5.79 6.23
CA ASP A 48 -15.07 -5.73 6.80
C ASP A 48 -15.90 -7.00 6.66
N GLY A 49 -15.29 -8.09 6.21
CA GLY A 49 -15.87 -9.43 6.16
C GLY A 49 -16.96 -9.57 5.10
N ASP A 50 -16.95 -8.71 4.07
CA ASP A 50 -17.95 -8.73 3.00
C ASP A 50 -17.63 -9.71 1.86
N GLY A 51 -16.48 -10.39 1.95
CA GLY A 51 -15.99 -11.39 1.02
C GLY A 51 -15.24 -10.79 -0.17
N TRP A 52 -14.99 -9.48 -0.20
CA TRP A 52 -14.19 -8.82 -1.22
C TRP A 52 -12.88 -8.29 -0.63
N ASP A 53 -11.76 -8.60 -1.29
CA ASP A 53 -10.49 -8.01 -0.89
C ASP A 53 -10.50 -6.50 -1.14
N ASP A 54 -10.17 -5.76 -0.08
CA ASP A 54 -9.92 -4.34 -0.05
C ASP A 54 -8.43 -4.05 -0.22
N ILE A 55 -8.06 -2.77 -0.32
CA ILE A 55 -6.66 -2.38 -0.52
C ILE A 55 -6.24 -1.39 0.55
N PHE A 56 -5.25 -1.75 1.37
CA PHE A 56 -4.56 -0.79 2.21
C PHE A 56 -3.23 -0.39 1.58
N VAL A 57 -2.97 0.91 1.55
CA VAL A 57 -1.76 1.50 0.97
C VAL A 57 -1.09 2.35 2.03
N VAL A 58 0.14 1.99 2.36
CA VAL A 58 0.97 2.77 3.27
C VAL A 58 1.76 3.81 2.48
N SER A 59 1.86 5.01 3.03
CA SER A 59 2.43 6.15 2.36
C SER A 59 3.29 6.98 3.29
N ASN A 60 4.18 7.77 2.70
CA ASN A 60 4.92 8.78 3.41
C ASN A 60 4.10 10.05 3.58
N ILE A 61 4.35 10.75 4.67
CA ILE A 61 3.88 12.12 4.82
C ILE A 61 4.74 13.00 3.91
N SER A 62 4.19 13.34 2.74
CA SER A 62 4.80 14.32 1.84
C SER A 62 4.76 15.70 2.48
N VAL A 63 5.93 16.20 2.87
CA VAL A 63 6.20 17.62 3.10
C VAL A 63 7.43 18.01 2.26
N GLY A 64 7.62 19.26 1.80
CA GLY A 64 8.73 19.64 0.88
C GLY A 64 8.25 20.25 -0.44
N PRO A 65 9.11 20.53 -1.44
CA PRO A 65 8.73 21.29 -2.64
C PRO A 65 7.69 20.58 -3.55
N TYR A 66 7.44 19.29 -3.31
CA TYR A 66 6.37 18.50 -3.92
C TYR A 66 5.11 18.39 -3.04
N ALA A 67 5.13 18.94 -1.83
CA ALA A 67 3.97 19.01 -0.96
C ALA A 67 3.16 20.25 -1.33
N ASP A 68 1.95 20.02 -1.80
CA ASP A 68 0.98 21.09 -2.00
C ASP A 68 0.51 21.61 -0.63
N THR A 69 1.22 22.62 -0.13
CA THR A 69 0.89 23.32 1.12
C THR A 69 -0.43 24.08 1.06
N THR A 70 -1.05 24.21 -0.12
CA THR A 70 -2.33 24.89 -0.32
C THR A 70 -3.53 23.95 -0.28
N LYS A 71 -3.30 22.63 -0.32
CA LYS A 71 -4.36 21.61 -0.31
C LYS A 71 -4.57 20.87 1.01
N GLY A 72 -3.83 21.20 2.06
CA GLY A 72 -3.98 20.56 3.38
C GLY A 72 -3.62 19.08 3.35
N GLN A 73 -2.35 18.79 3.66
CA GLN A 73 -1.78 17.49 4.07
C GLN A 73 -2.28 16.23 3.32
N ALA A 74 -1.42 15.60 2.52
CA ALA A 74 -1.70 14.27 1.96
C ALA A 74 -1.93 13.25 3.09
N PRO A 75 -2.95 12.38 2.98
CA PRO A 75 -3.31 11.45 4.05
C PRO A 75 -2.19 10.41 4.27
N PRO A 76 -1.82 10.13 5.52
CA PRO A 76 -0.70 9.23 5.82
C PRO A 76 -0.85 7.80 5.29
N HIS A 77 -2.06 7.24 5.31
CA HIS A 77 -2.39 5.95 4.68
C HIS A 77 -3.75 6.01 3.98
N THR A 78 -3.99 5.09 3.04
CA THR A 78 -5.26 4.96 2.33
C THR A 78 -5.81 3.55 2.50
N LEU A 79 -7.08 3.42 2.91
CA LEU A 79 -7.83 2.16 2.92
C LEU A 79 -8.92 2.29 1.88
N LEU A 80 -8.83 1.51 0.81
CA LEU A 80 -9.77 1.49 -0.30
C LEU A 80 -10.72 0.31 -0.12
N LYS A 81 -11.94 0.59 0.35
CA LYS A 81 -13.02 -0.40 0.39
C LYS A 81 -13.45 -0.74 -1.03
N ASN A 82 -13.47 -2.03 -1.36
CA ASN A 82 -14.00 -2.57 -2.60
C ASN A 82 -15.53 -2.48 -2.60
N LEU A 83 -16.09 -1.86 -3.63
CA LEU A 83 -17.53 -1.72 -3.83
C LEU A 83 -18.06 -2.69 -4.89
N GLY A 84 -17.21 -3.63 -5.33
CA GLY A 84 -17.46 -4.52 -6.44
C GLY A 84 -17.28 -3.83 -7.79
N ASN A 85 -17.31 -4.61 -8.87
CA ASN A 85 -17.22 -4.11 -10.25
C ASN A 85 -16.02 -3.17 -10.52
N GLY A 86 -14.89 -3.39 -9.83
CA GLY A 86 -13.68 -2.60 -9.98
C GLY A 86 -13.78 -1.17 -9.42
N ARG A 87 -14.72 -0.91 -8.51
CA ARG A 87 -14.93 0.39 -7.86
C ARG A 87 -14.44 0.34 -6.43
N PHE A 88 -13.79 1.42 -6.00
CA PHE A 88 -13.24 1.56 -4.66
C PHE A 88 -13.61 2.91 -4.06
N THR A 89 -13.65 2.98 -2.73
CA THR A 89 -13.79 4.23 -1.98
C THR A 89 -12.81 4.30 -0.84
N ASN A 90 -12.21 5.48 -0.61
CA ASN A 90 -11.31 5.68 0.51
C ASN A 90 -12.09 5.83 1.82
N VAL A 91 -11.87 4.91 2.75
CA VAL A 91 -12.49 4.87 4.08
C VAL A 91 -11.46 5.01 5.21
N ALA A 92 -10.20 5.36 4.90
CA ALA A 92 -9.10 5.38 5.89
C ALA A 92 -9.41 6.20 7.14
N ARG A 93 -10.05 7.37 6.97
CA ARG A 93 -10.41 8.26 8.07
C ARG A 93 -11.49 7.65 8.95
N ASP A 94 -12.54 7.13 8.32
CA ASP A 94 -13.69 6.56 9.02
C ASP A 94 -13.29 5.26 9.75
N ALA A 95 -12.39 4.49 9.16
CA ALA A 95 -11.81 3.28 9.75
C ALA A 95 -10.72 3.55 10.81
N GLY A 96 -10.27 4.81 10.98
CA GLY A 96 -9.27 5.18 11.99
C GLY A 96 -7.81 4.85 11.62
N VAL A 97 -7.53 4.53 10.36
CA VAL A 97 -6.19 4.14 9.86
C VAL A 97 -5.53 5.20 8.98
N GLU A 98 -6.17 6.35 8.77
CA GLU A 98 -5.59 7.46 8.00
C GLU A 98 -4.23 7.90 8.59
N GLY A 99 -3.99 7.65 9.88
CA GLY A 99 -2.75 7.93 10.60
C GLY A 99 -2.72 9.33 11.22
N TYR A 100 -2.09 9.46 12.39
CA TYR A 100 -1.84 10.74 13.03
C TYR A 100 -0.36 10.88 13.35
N TYR A 101 0.42 11.24 12.35
CA TYR A 101 1.83 11.49 12.58
C TYR A 101 2.03 12.98 12.87
N TYR A 102 2.47 13.27 14.09
CA TYR A 102 2.83 14.61 14.52
C TYR A 102 3.73 15.28 13.48
N VAL A 103 3.36 16.50 13.09
CA VAL A 103 4.14 17.36 12.20
C VAL A 103 5.37 17.84 12.98
N THR A 104 6.35 16.96 13.17
CA THR A 104 7.67 17.36 13.65
C THR A 104 8.36 18.19 12.56
N PRO A 105 9.35 19.03 12.91
CA PRO A 105 10.10 19.82 11.94
C PRO A 105 10.56 18.92 10.79
N ALA A 106 10.58 19.46 9.56
CA ALA A 106 10.79 18.74 8.30
C ALA A 106 11.89 17.65 8.27
N LYS A 107 12.84 17.68 9.21
CA LYS A 107 13.91 16.72 9.43
C LYS A 107 13.46 15.36 10.02
N TYR A 108 12.31 15.31 10.69
CA TYR A 108 11.85 14.14 11.43
C TYR A 108 10.47 13.73 10.91
N ARG A 109 10.39 12.97 9.82
CA ARG A 109 9.10 12.58 9.22
C ARG A 109 9.00 11.07 9.12
N PRO A 110 8.09 10.44 9.86
CA PRO A 110 7.94 9.01 9.80
C PRO A 110 7.53 8.59 8.38
N SER A 111 8.23 7.59 7.87
CA SER A 111 8.05 7.04 6.54
C SER A 111 7.60 5.61 6.70
N ALA A 112 6.41 5.25 6.25
CA ALA A 112 6.03 3.84 6.21
C ALA A 112 6.87 3.14 5.13
N GLN A 113 7.40 1.96 5.44
CA GLN A 113 8.33 1.21 4.58
C GLN A 113 7.80 -0.16 4.22
N GLY A 114 6.90 -0.71 5.01
CA GLY A 114 6.33 -2.03 4.77
C GLY A 114 5.00 -2.19 5.48
N LEU A 115 4.22 -3.13 4.97
CA LEU A 115 2.93 -3.54 5.48
C LEU A 115 2.89 -5.05 5.54
N ALA A 116 2.34 -5.59 6.61
CA ALA A 116 1.89 -6.96 6.71
C ALA A 116 0.45 -6.96 7.25
N CYS A 117 -0.37 -7.89 6.76
CA CYS A 117 -1.71 -8.15 7.28
C CYS A 117 -1.71 -9.53 7.95
N GLY A 118 -2.35 -9.66 9.11
CA GLY A 118 -2.43 -10.93 9.83
C GLY A 118 -3.27 -10.80 11.08
N ASP A 119 -3.97 -11.86 11.45
CA ASP A 119 -4.78 -11.96 12.67
C ASP A 119 -3.85 -12.30 13.86
N TYR A 120 -3.43 -11.30 14.63
CA TYR A 120 -2.42 -11.50 15.69
C TYR A 120 -3.05 -11.92 17.02
N ASP A 121 -4.31 -11.61 17.27
CA ASP A 121 -5.01 -11.94 18.51
C ASP A 121 -5.98 -13.12 18.39
N ASN A 122 -6.10 -13.71 17.19
CA ASN A 122 -6.94 -14.85 16.84
C ASN A 122 -8.44 -14.57 17.00
N ASP A 123 -8.88 -13.34 16.72
CA ASP A 123 -10.30 -12.97 16.73
C ASP A 123 -11.00 -13.23 15.39
N GLY A 124 -10.22 -13.57 14.35
CA GLY A 124 -10.70 -13.89 13.01
C GLY A 124 -10.69 -12.70 12.04
N ASP A 125 -10.38 -11.49 12.51
CA ASP A 125 -10.27 -10.29 11.71
C ASP A 125 -8.78 -9.97 11.43
N LEU A 126 -8.46 -9.62 10.17
CA LEU A 126 -7.06 -9.33 9.82
C LEU A 126 -6.62 -7.96 10.33
N ASP A 127 -5.53 -7.93 11.09
CA ASP A 127 -4.90 -6.72 11.62
C ASP A 127 -3.81 -6.19 10.69
N LEU A 128 -3.38 -4.93 10.92
CA LEU A 128 -2.32 -4.29 10.16
C LEU A 128 -1.06 -4.11 11.00
N PHE A 129 0.06 -4.56 10.46
CA PHE A 129 1.40 -4.28 10.98
C PHE A 129 2.16 -3.40 9.99
N ILE A 130 2.58 -2.21 10.42
CA ILE A 130 3.26 -1.23 9.58
C ILE A 130 4.68 -1.01 10.11
N GLY A 131 5.65 -1.25 9.24
CA GLY A 131 7.04 -0.93 9.51
C GLY A 131 7.32 0.53 9.21
N MET A 132 7.67 1.33 10.21
CA MET A 132 8.10 2.72 9.98
C MET A 132 9.63 2.80 9.87
N GLY A 133 10.08 3.65 8.97
CA GLY A 133 11.47 4.06 8.80
C GLY A 133 11.82 5.31 9.61
N ASN A 134 12.89 5.98 9.18
CA ASN A 134 13.40 7.21 9.79
C ASN A 134 12.28 8.25 9.92
N PRO A 135 12.22 9.03 11.03
CA PRO A 135 13.10 9.01 12.21
C PRO A 135 12.58 8.13 13.34
N SER A 136 11.32 7.72 13.26
CA SER A 136 10.65 7.07 14.37
C SER A 136 11.09 5.63 14.52
N PHE A 137 11.29 4.93 13.40
CA PHE A 137 11.57 3.48 13.40
C PHE A 137 10.68 2.70 14.40
N GLN A 138 9.46 3.20 14.58
CA GLN A 138 8.43 2.62 15.42
C GLN A 138 7.67 1.60 14.57
N LEU A 139 7.15 0.57 15.21
CA LEU A 139 6.28 -0.38 14.53
C LEU A 139 4.86 -0.02 14.93
N CYS A 140 3.97 0.13 13.95
CA CYS A 140 2.57 0.40 14.22
C CYS A 140 1.75 -0.88 14.06
N VAL A 141 0.89 -1.17 15.03
CA VAL A 141 -0.10 -2.25 14.94
C VAL A 141 -1.48 -1.66 15.11
N TYR A 142 -2.31 -1.86 14.10
CA TYR A 142 -3.71 -1.51 14.13
C TYR A 142 -4.53 -2.79 14.23
N ARG A 143 -5.19 -2.98 15.38
CA ARG A 143 -6.10 -4.10 15.57
C ARG A 143 -7.43 -3.82 14.87
N ASN A 144 -7.92 -4.73 14.05
CA ASN A 144 -9.27 -4.65 13.51
C ASN A 144 -10.28 -4.95 14.64
N ASN A 145 -11.31 -4.12 14.80
CA ASN A 145 -12.27 -4.28 15.89
C ASN A 145 -13.51 -5.12 15.48
N GLY A 146 -13.52 -5.72 14.29
CA GLY A 146 -14.67 -6.47 13.75
C GLY A 146 -15.91 -5.62 13.45
N ASN A 147 -15.72 -4.30 13.36
CA ASN A 147 -16.80 -3.33 13.15
C ASN A 147 -16.41 -2.22 12.16
N ASN A 148 -15.53 -2.55 11.22
CA ASN A 148 -15.03 -1.68 10.15
C ASN A 148 -14.16 -0.52 10.67
N THR A 149 -13.66 -0.64 11.91
CA THR A 149 -12.73 0.32 12.50
C THR A 149 -11.51 -0.39 13.05
N PHE A 150 -10.41 0.35 13.16
CA PHE A 150 -9.18 -0.13 13.75
C PHE A 150 -8.83 0.66 15.01
N THR A 151 -8.09 0.01 15.91
CA THR A 151 -7.48 0.62 17.08
C THR A 151 -5.97 0.55 16.97
N ASP A 152 -5.26 1.68 17.07
CA ASP A 152 -3.81 1.66 17.26
C ASP A 152 -3.48 1.04 18.64
N VAL A 153 -2.92 -0.16 18.61
CA VAL A 153 -2.52 -0.93 19.80
C VAL A 153 -1.01 -0.96 20.00
N SER A 154 -0.24 -0.21 19.20
CA SER A 154 1.22 -0.25 19.18
C SER A 154 1.85 -0.11 20.57
N TYR A 155 1.29 0.78 21.40
CA TYR A 155 1.71 0.96 22.80
C TYR A 155 1.48 -0.30 23.64
N TYR A 156 0.29 -0.90 23.54
CA TYR A 156 -0.12 -2.05 24.35
C TYR A 156 0.65 -3.31 24.00
N VAL A 157 1.10 -3.45 22.74
CA VAL A 157 1.92 -4.56 22.29
C VAL A 157 3.43 -4.29 22.38
N GLY A 158 3.83 -3.13 22.96
CA GLY A 158 5.23 -2.78 23.21
C GLY A 158 6.04 -2.38 21.97
N LEU A 159 5.37 -1.89 20.94
CA LEU A 159 5.92 -1.53 19.63
C LEU A 159 6.02 -0.03 19.37
N ASP A 160 5.52 0.79 20.28
CA ASP A 160 5.59 2.26 20.23
C ASP A 160 6.99 2.84 20.50
N GLN A 161 7.95 1.99 20.87
CA GLN A 161 9.31 2.43 21.16
C GLN A 161 10.13 2.65 19.88
N TYR A 162 11.03 3.63 19.91
CA TYR A 162 12.01 3.84 18.84
C TYR A 162 12.95 2.64 18.76
N THR A 163 12.85 1.84 17.70
CA THR A 163 13.76 0.71 17.49
C THR A 163 14.78 1.05 16.40
N PHE A 164 16.05 1.21 16.75
CA PHE A 164 17.10 1.33 15.73
C PHE A 164 17.26 -0.02 15.02
N HIS A 165 16.79 -0.09 13.76
CA HIS A 165 16.73 -1.28 12.91
C HIS A 165 15.70 -2.32 13.41
N GLY A 166 14.76 -2.68 12.54
CA GLY A 166 13.61 -3.51 12.85
C GLY A 166 13.97 -4.73 13.70
N ARG A 167 13.29 -4.87 14.84
CA ARG A 167 13.33 -6.11 15.62
C ARG A 167 12.41 -7.13 14.94
N CYS A 168 12.96 -8.26 14.56
CA CYS A 168 12.18 -9.47 14.33
C CYS A 168 11.98 -10.12 15.70
N PHE A 169 10.74 -10.41 16.09
CA PHE A 169 10.46 -11.18 17.31
C PHE A 169 10.77 -12.66 17.06
N THR A 170 11.53 -13.27 17.96
CA THR A 170 11.79 -14.72 18.03
C THR A 170 10.94 -15.34 19.11
#